data_AF-A0A2A5M8P6-F1
#
_entry.id   AF-A0A2A5M8P6-F1
#
_cell.length_a   1.000
_cell.length_b   1.000
_cell.length_c   1.000
_cell.angle_alpha   90.00
_cell.angle_beta   90.00
_cell.angle_gamma   90.00
#
_symmetry.space_group_name_H-M   'P 1'
#
loop_
_entity.id
_entity.type
_entity.pdbx_description
1 polymer ?
#
loop_
_entity_poly.entity_id
_entity_poly.type
_entity_poly.pdbx_seq_one_letter_code
_entity_poly.pdbx_strand_id
1 'polypeptide(L)'
;LSFSVPKNVKIPPSLNNIFKELQNDLNITPVKSGDLSSWAKQGVLLLNSILSVEASKAASHSSWGWQEFSDAIIHKLSNEKSGLVFMLWGNYAKS
;
A
#
# COMPACT_ATOMS: atom_id res chain seq x y z
N LEU A 1 -5.60 2.88 2.92
CA LEU A 1 -5.12 1.93 1.89
C LEU A 1 -3.85 2.50 1.29
N SER A 2 -2.72 1.81 1.37
CA SER A 2 -1.49 2.22 0.70
C SER A 2 -1.73 2.38 -0.81
N PHE A 3 -1.08 3.38 -1.41
CA PHE A 3 -1.15 3.77 -2.84
C PHE A 3 -2.51 4.24 -3.39
N SER A 4 -3.63 3.76 -2.85
CA SER A 4 -4.99 4.06 -3.32
C SER A 4 -5.35 5.53 -3.18
N VAL A 5 -6.11 6.05 -4.14
CA VAL A 5 -6.77 7.37 -4.07
C VAL A 5 -8.27 7.25 -4.35
N PRO A 6 -9.13 8.14 -3.82
CA PRO A 6 -10.57 8.12 -4.11
C PRO A 6 -10.89 8.23 -5.59
N LYS A 7 -12.08 7.76 -5.97
CA LYS A 7 -12.60 7.95 -7.33
C LYS A 7 -12.62 9.44 -7.67
N ASN A 8 -12.24 9.77 -8.91
CA ASN A 8 -12.12 11.14 -9.44
C ASN A 8 -10.93 11.96 -8.93
N VAL A 9 -10.04 11.38 -8.12
CA VAL A 9 -8.75 12.00 -7.79
C VAL A 9 -7.72 11.63 -8.86
N LYS A 10 -6.86 12.58 -9.23
CA LYS A 10 -5.75 12.34 -10.17
C LYS A 10 -4.85 11.21 -9.63
N ILE A 11 -4.61 10.21 -10.47
CA ILE A 11 -3.79 9.05 -10.12
C ILE A 11 -2.34 9.51 -9.90
N PRO A 12 -1.74 9.27 -8.71
CA PRO A 12 -0.35 9.63 -8.44
C PRO A 12 0.65 8.88 -9.33
N PRO A 13 1.87 9.40 -9.54
CA PRO A 13 2.89 8.74 -10.37
C PRO A 13 3.25 7.33 -9.90
N SER A 14 3.34 7.11 -8.58
CA SER A 14 3.63 5.79 -8.00
C SER A 14 2.56 4.75 -8.36
N LEU A 15 1.29 5.10 -8.28
CA LEU A 15 0.19 4.21 -8.66
C LEU A 15 0.14 3.95 -10.17
N ASN A 16 0.47 4.96 -11.00
CA ASN A 16 0.61 4.73 -12.44
C ASN A 16 1.71 3.71 -12.77
N ASN A 17 2.82 3.71 -12.02
CA ASN A 17 3.88 2.73 -12.22
C ASN A 17 3.43 1.33 -11.84
N ILE A 18 2.68 1.16 -10.74
CA ILE A 18 2.08 -0.13 -10.36
C ILE A 18 1.15 -0.64 -11.47
N PHE A 19 0.31 0.23 -12.04
CA PHE A 19 -0.59 -0.15 -13.13
C PHE A 19 0.15 -0.52 -14.43
N LYS A 20 1.23 0.20 -14.77
CA LYS A 20 2.08 -0.15 -15.91
C LYS A 20 2.72 -1.53 -15.72
N GLU A 21 3.21 -1.82 -14.51
CA GLU A 21 3.79 -3.12 -14.21
C GLU A 21 2.77 -4.25 -14.36
N LEU A 22 1.55 -4.08 -13.82
CA LEU A 22 0.47 -5.06 -14.00
C LEU A 22 0.10 -5.30 -15.47
N GLN A 23 0.14 -4.25 -16.29
CA GLN A 23 -0.07 -4.39 -17.72
C GLN A 23 1.08 -5.14 -18.40
N ASN A 24 2.32 -4.82 -18.05
CA ASN A 24 3.49 -5.44 -18.68
C ASN A 24 3.65 -6.91 -18.29
N ASP A 25 3.43 -7.23 -17.02
CA ASP A 25 3.64 -8.57 -16.46
C ASP A 25 2.44 -9.50 -16.75
N LEU A 26 1.22 -9.01 -16.52
CA LEU A 26 0.01 -9.84 -16.54
C LEU A 26 -0.96 -9.50 -17.68
N ASN A 27 -0.62 -8.53 -18.54
CA ASN A 27 -1.50 -8.00 -19.58
C ASN A 27 -2.85 -7.49 -19.05
N ILE A 28 -2.87 -7.02 -17.80
CA ILE A 28 -4.07 -6.46 -17.17
C ILE A 28 -4.19 -4.99 -17.55
N THR A 29 -5.25 -4.64 -18.27
CA THR A 29 -5.53 -3.24 -18.64
C THR A 29 -5.83 -2.41 -17.39
N PRO A 30 -5.09 -1.29 -17.15
CA PRO A 30 -5.34 -0.42 -16.01
C PRO A 30 -6.76 0.15 -15.99
N VAL A 31 -7.38 0.13 -14.82
CA VAL A 31 -8.66 0.81 -14.60
C VAL A 31 -8.45 2.33 -14.60
N LYS A 32 -9.42 3.10 -15.11
CA LYS A 32 -9.40 4.58 -15.10
C LYS A 32 -9.67 5.19 -13.72
N SER A 33 -9.40 4.45 -12.64
CA SER A 33 -9.64 4.84 -11.26
C SER A 33 -8.44 4.47 -10.41
N GLY A 34 -8.07 5.34 -9.46
CA GLY A 34 -7.01 5.05 -8.49
C GLY A 34 -7.50 4.34 -7.22
N ASP A 35 -8.77 3.94 -7.16
CA ASP A 35 -9.37 3.28 -6.00
C ASP A 35 -9.06 1.78 -6.00
N LEU A 36 -8.26 1.34 -5.03
CA LEU A 36 -7.83 -0.05 -4.87
C LEU A 36 -8.71 -0.84 -3.88
N SER A 37 -9.89 -0.34 -3.51
CA SER A 37 -10.81 -1.05 -2.62
C SER A 37 -11.21 -2.43 -3.12
N SER A 38 -11.18 -2.67 -4.44
CA SER A 38 -11.43 -4.00 -5.02
C SER A 38 -10.35 -5.02 -4.66
N TRP A 39 -9.09 -4.61 -4.53
CA TRP A 39 -7.99 -5.49 -4.11
C TRP A 39 -8.15 -5.86 -2.63
N ALA A 40 -8.48 -4.87 -1.79
CA ALA A 40 -8.72 -5.10 -0.37
C ALA A 40 -9.85 -6.13 -0.13
N LYS A 41 -10.94 -6.04 -0.91
CA LYS A 41 -12.05 -7.01 -0.87
C LYS A 41 -11.66 -8.43 -1.29
N GLN A 42 -10.58 -8.57 -2.06
CA GLN A 42 -10.04 -9.86 -2.51
C GLN A 42 -8.94 -10.40 -1.59
N GLY A 43 -8.72 -9.77 -0.42
CA GLY A 43 -7.76 -10.23 0.58
C GLY A 43 -6.39 -9.55 0.51
N VAL A 44 -6.21 -8.51 -0.30
CA VAL A 44 -4.96 -7.75 -0.35
C VAL A 44 -4.93 -6.70 0.78
N LEU A 45 -4.05 -6.91 1.76
CA LEU A 45 -3.82 -5.91 2.80
C LEU A 45 -2.93 -4.76 2.29
N LEU A 46 -3.52 -3.60 2.07
CA LEU A 46 -2.82 -2.37 1.63
C LEU A 46 -2.43 -1.50 2.83
N LEU A 47 -1.31 -1.84 3.48
CA LEU A 47 -0.81 -1.20 4.70
C LEU A 47 0.30 -0.18 4.39
N ASN A 48 0.23 0.99 5.04
CA ASN A 48 1.37 1.91 5.15
C ASN A 48 2.05 1.69 6.50
N SER A 49 3.37 1.87 6.59
CA SER A 49 4.10 1.86 7.87
C SER A 49 3.92 3.14 8.70
N ILE A 50 3.39 4.21 8.10
CA ILE A 50 2.93 5.41 8.81
C ILE A 50 1.49 5.69 8.36
N LEU A 51 0.55 5.75 9.30
CA LEU A 51 -0.89 5.77 8.98
C LEU A 51 -1.49 7.18 8.86
N SER A 52 -0.72 8.22 9.18
CA SER A 52 -1.16 9.62 9.03
C SER A 52 -0.01 10.50 8.57
N VAL A 53 -0.36 11.65 7.99
CA VAL A 53 0.59 12.65 7.51
C VAL A 53 -0.08 14.01 7.60
N GLU A 54 0.68 15.04 7.98
CA GLU A 54 0.26 16.43 7.85
C GLU A 54 0.19 16.84 6.37
N ALA A 55 -0.82 17.63 6.01
CA ALA A 55 -1.00 18.11 4.64
C ALA A 55 0.28 18.78 4.12
N SER A 56 0.72 18.40 2.92
CA SER A 56 1.91 18.92 2.26
C SER A 56 3.25 18.71 2.99
N LYS A 57 3.29 17.95 4.10
CA LYS A 57 4.54 17.61 4.82
C LYS A 57 4.75 16.12 4.85
N ALA A 58 5.45 15.60 3.85
CA ALA A 58 5.82 14.20 3.77
C ALA A 58 6.54 13.71 5.04
N ALA A 59 6.23 12.50 5.50
CA ALA A 59 6.83 11.85 6.67
C ALA A 59 6.72 12.62 8.01
N SER A 60 5.83 13.62 8.10
CA SER A 60 5.63 14.47 9.28
C SER A 60 5.30 13.71 10.57
N HIS A 61 4.60 12.58 10.47
CA HIS A 61 4.23 11.75 11.63
C HIS A 61 5.07 10.46 11.74
N SER A 62 6.27 10.42 11.16
CA SER A 62 7.15 9.24 11.21
C SER A 62 7.58 8.87 12.62
N SER A 63 7.75 9.85 13.51
CA SER A 63 8.15 9.65 14.91
C SER A 63 6.99 9.42 15.89
N TRP A 64 5.75 9.27 15.40
CA TRP A 64 4.57 9.18 16.26
C TRP A 64 4.25 7.74 16.71
N GLY A 65 5.16 6.79 16.51
CA GLY A 65 4.99 5.39 16.92
C GLY A 65 4.14 4.55 15.97
N TRP A 66 3.77 5.06 14.77
CA TRP A 66 3.00 4.27 13.80
C TRP A 66 3.70 3.00 13.35
N GLN A 67 5.04 3.03 13.31
CA GLN A 67 5.86 1.87 12.94
C GLN A 67 5.63 0.71 13.90
N GLU A 68 5.64 0.95 15.21
CA GLU A 68 5.41 -0.10 16.23
C GLU A 68 4.05 -0.78 16.02
N PHE A 69 3.03 0.00 15.66
CA PHE A 69 1.71 -0.53 15.37
C PHE A 69 1.66 -1.35 14.07
N SER A 70 2.25 -0.85 12.98
CA SER A 70 2.31 -1.60 11.72
C SER A 70 3.13 -2.88 11.85
N ASP A 71 4.21 -2.85 12.62
CA ASP A 71 5.06 -4.01 12.88
C ASP A 71 4.31 -5.06 13.69
N ALA A 72 3.56 -4.63 14.71
CA ALA A 72 2.70 -5.53 15.48
C ALA A 72 1.65 -6.23 14.59
N ILE A 73 1.08 -5.52 13.60
CA ILE A 73 0.17 -6.13 12.60
C ILE A 73 0.89 -7.20 11.79
N ILE A 74 2.07 -6.89 11.25
CA ILE A 74 2.85 -7.82 10.42
C ILE A 74 3.28 -9.05 11.23
N HIS A 75 3.75 -8.85 12.47
CA HIS A 75 4.11 -9.94 13.38
C HIS A 75 2.90 -10.84 13.68
N LYS A 76 1.76 -10.25 14.00
CA LYS A 76 0.54 -11.02 14.28
C LYS A 76 0.11 -11.85 13.07
N LEU A 77 0.09 -11.24 11.88
CA LEU A 77 -0.27 -11.94 10.64
C LEU A 77 0.71 -13.07 10.34
N SER A 78 2.01 -12.83 10.46
CA SER A 78 3.05 -13.84 10.22
C SER A 78 2.94 -15.04 11.18
N ASN A 79 2.55 -14.80 12.43
CA ASN A 79 2.42 -15.85 13.43
C ASN A 79 1.10 -16.63 13.33
N GLU A 80 -0.01 -15.96 13.00
CA GLU A 80 -1.35 -16.55 13.08
C GLU A 80 -1.88 -17.04 11.73
N LYS A 81 -1.26 -16.66 10.60
CA LYS A 81 -1.72 -17.01 9.26
C LYS A 81 -0.63 -17.72 8.47
N SER A 82 -1.03 -18.72 7.69
CA SER A 82 -0.19 -19.43 6.74
C SER A 82 -0.53 -19.02 5.30
N GLY A 83 0.43 -19.16 4.38
CA GLY A 83 0.21 -18.87 2.95
C GLY A 83 0.15 -17.37 2.61
N LEU A 84 0.72 -16.52 3.48
CA LEU A 84 0.84 -15.10 3.21
C LEU A 84 1.95 -14.83 2.20
N VAL A 85 1.70 -13.89 1.28
CA VAL A 85 2.71 -13.33 0.39
C VAL A 85 2.90 -11.86 0.74
N PHE A 86 4.13 -11.48 1.06
CA PHE A 86 4.49 -10.09 1.35
C PHE A 86 5.12 -9.44 0.12
N MET A 87 4.58 -8.30 -0.29
CA MET A 87 5.14 -7.47 -1.35
C MET A 87 5.75 -6.21 -0.75
N LEU A 88 7.08 -6.16 -0.68
CA LEU A 88 7.82 -5.07 -0.05
C LEU A 88 8.38 -4.13 -1.12
N TRP A 89 7.74 -2.97 -1.31
CA TRP A 89 8.17 -1.98 -2.29
C TRP A 89 8.95 -0.82 -1.66
N GLY A 90 10.22 -0.71 -2.04
CA GLY A 90 11.15 0.31 -1.57
C GLY A 90 11.92 -0.10 -0.31
N ASN A 91 13.03 0.58 -0.05
CA ASN A 91 13.93 0.25 1.06
C ASN A 91 13.24 0.29 2.43
N TYR A 92 12.31 1.23 2.61
CA TYR A 92 11.57 1.42 3.86
C TYR A 92 10.54 0.31 4.14
N ALA A 93 10.12 -0.44 3.13
CA ALA A 93 9.26 -1.61 3.32
C ALA A 93 10.07 -2.87 3.64
N LYS A 94 11.40 -2.85 3.44
CA LYS A 94 12.29 -3.98 3.65
C LYS A 94 12.87 -4.03 5.07
N SER A 95 13.03 -2.85 5.67
CA SER A 95 13.60 -2.64 7.01
C SER A 95 12.63 -2.98 8.12
#